data_AF-A0A6G0Z2C8-F1
#
_entry.id   AF-A0A6G0Z2C8-F1
#
_cell.length_a   1.000
_cell.length_b   1.000
_cell.length_c   1.000
_cell.angle_alpha   90.00
_cell.angle_beta   90.00
_cell.angle_gamma   90.00
#
_symmetry.space_group_name_H-M   'P 1'
#
loop_
_entity.id
_entity.type
_entity.pdbx_description
1 polymer ?
#
loop_
_entity_poly.entity_id
_entity_poly.type
_entity_poly.pdbx_seq_one_letter_code
_entity_poly.pdbx_strand_id
1 'polypeptide(L)'
;MDSDTSDKTLFPTFARTRPPDTQISKSVAAVLKAFNWTQVTFFYSNAADTHFGKIASTISEVFSKSGIEITAKKTWNTHYLHGYTANPFVKLVADTYQDTRSK
;
A
#
# COMPACT_ATOMS: atom_id res chain seq x y z
N MET A 1 -14.41 -5.44 -4.11
CA MET A 1 -15.61 -5.35 -3.26
C MET A 1 -15.69 -3.98 -2.58
N ASP A 2 -14.73 -3.55 -1.76
CA ASP A 2 -14.88 -2.31 -0.99
C ASP A 2 -14.82 -0.98 -1.77
N SER A 3 -14.09 -0.88 -2.88
CA SER A 3 -14.09 0.34 -3.72
C SER A 3 -15.32 0.43 -4.62
N ASP A 4 -15.96 -0.69 -4.91
CA ASP A 4 -16.91 -0.80 -6.02
C ASP A 4 -18.26 -0.17 -5.65
N THR A 5 -18.66 -0.25 -4.37
CA THR A 5 -19.88 0.41 -3.85
C THR A 5 -19.70 1.91 -3.58
N SER A 6 -18.50 2.46 -3.79
CA SER A 6 -18.23 3.88 -3.64
C SER A 6 -18.48 4.68 -4.93
N ASP A 7 -18.71 4.01 -6.06
CA ASP A 7 -19.11 4.65 -7.31
C ASP A 7 -20.56 5.14 -7.22
N LYS A 8 -20.73 6.46 -7.16
CA LYS A 8 -22.05 7.11 -7.05
C LYS A 8 -22.83 7.16 -8.36
N THR A 9 -22.20 6.87 -9.49
CA THR A 9 -22.90 6.72 -10.76
C THR A 9 -23.68 5.40 -10.80
N LEU A 10 -23.14 4.35 -10.18
CA LEU A 10 -23.75 3.03 -10.09
C LEU A 10 -24.59 2.84 -8.82
N PHE A 11 -24.17 3.46 -7.71
CA PHE A 11 -24.80 3.30 -6.39
C PHE A 11 -25.14 4.65 -5.74
N PRO A 12 -26.05 5.45 -6.33
CA PRO A 12 -26.33 6.82 -5.88
C PRO A 12 -26.88 6.88 -4.44
N THR A 13 -27.67 5.89 -4.02
CA THR A 13 -28.29 5.83 -2.69
C THR A 13 -27.49 5.03 -1.66
N PHE A 14 -26.39 4.39 -2.06
CA PHE A 14 -25.61 3.56 -1.15
C PHE A 14 -24.78 4.41 -0.19
N ALA A 15 -24.97 4.23 1.11
CA ALA A 15 -24.15 4.81 2.16
C ALA A 15 -23.69 3.72 3.12
N ARG A 16 -22.52 3.89 3.73
CA ARG A 16 -21.98 2.97 4.74
C ARG A 16 -21.29 3.73 5.85
N THR A 17 -21.34 3.16 7.05
CA THR A 17 -20.67 3.68 8.25
C THR A 17 -19.26 3.13 8.41
N ARG A 18 -18.96 1.96 7.83
CA ARG A 18 -17.60 1.43 7.75
C ARG A 18 -16.79 2.29 6.77
N PRO A 19 -15.68 2.91 7.21
CA PRO A 19 -14.81 3.65 6.31
C PRO A 19 -14.30 2.74 5.19
N PRO A 20 -14.18 3.23 3.95
CA PRO A 20 -13.48 2.49 2.91
C PRO A 20 -12.02 2.26 3.32
N ASP A 21 -11.45 1.15 2.86
CA ASP A 21 -10.03 0.82 3.06
C ASP A 21 -9.09 1.95 2.56
N THR A 22 -9.58 2.80 1.67
CA THR A 22 -8.88 4.00 1.17
C THR A 22 -8.61 5.07 2.24
N GLN A 23 -9.32 5.05 3.38
CA GLN A 23 -9.09 6.00 4.47
C GLN A 23 -7.80 5.70 5.25
N ILE A 24 -7.31 4.44 5.23
CA ILE A 24 -6.06 4.05 5.91
C ILE A 24 -4.86 4.76 5.25
N SER A 25 -4.89 4.98 3.95
CA SER A 25 -3.79 5.63 3.23
C SER A 25 -3.51 7.06 3.71
N LYS A 26 -4.55 7.79 4.15
CA LYS A 26 -4.41 9.18 4.61
C LYS A 26 -3.72 9.29 5.96
N SER A 27 -4.02 8.38 6.89
CA SER A 27 -3.36 8.37 8.20
C SER A 27 -1.88 8.03 8.06
N VAL A 28 -1.53 7.06 7.18
CA VAL A 28 -0.13 6.71 6.90
C VAL A 28 0.62 7.90 6.30
N ALA A 29 0.05 8.58 5.29
CA ALA A 29 0.67 9.75 4.68
C ALA A 29 0.89 10.88 5.70
N ALA A 30 -0.05 11.10 6.62
CA ALA A 30 0.08 12.10 7.67
C ALA A 30 1.24 11.80 8.62
N VAL A 31 1.44 10.53 9.00
CA VAL A 31 2.57 10.10 9.84
C VAL A 31 3.89 10.32 9.10
N LEU A 32 4.01 9.88 7.85
CA LEU A 32 5.22 10.08 7.05
C LEU A 32 5.59 11.56 6.94
N LYS A 33 4.60 12.43 6.72
CA LYS A 33 4.78 13.88 6.69
C LYS A 33 5.22 14.46 8.03
N ALA A 34 4.66 13.99 9.14
CA ALA A 34 5.03 14.46 10.48
C ALA A 34 6.51 14.21 10.81
N PHE A 35 7.10 13.15 10.25
CA PHE A 35 8.52 12.81 10.39
C PHE A 35 9.40 13.32 9.24
N ASN A 36 8.85 14.10 8.30
CA ASN A 36 9.54 14.56 7.09
C ASN A 36 10.09 13.41 6.22
N TRP A 37 9.43 12.25 6.22
CA TRP A 37 9.79 11.14 5.35
C TRP A 37 9.04 11.27 4.02
N THR A 38 9.73 11.83 3.03
CA THR A 38 9.17 12.08 1.69
C THR A 38 9.53 11.02 0.67
N GLN A 39 10.40 10.07 1.02
CA GLN A 39 10.84 8.98 0.15
C GLN A 39 10.65 7.65 0.86
N VAL A 40 9.95 6.73 0.22
CA VAL A 40 9.63 5.42 0.80
C VAL A 40 9.74 4.30 -0.21
N THR A 41 10.06 3.11 0.27
CA THR A 41 9.90 1.87 -0.48
C THR A 41 8.60 1.21 -0.09
N PHE A 42 7.85 0.71 -1.07
CA PHE A 42 6.49 0.19 -0.86
C PHE A 42 6.37 -1.27 -1.27
N PHE A 43 6.00 -2.12 -0.30
CA PHE A 43 5.76 -3.55 -0.51
C PHE A 43 4.30 -3.91 -0.25
N TYR A 44 3.75 -4.81 -1.07
CA TYR A 44 2.43 -5.40 -0.83
C TYR A 44 2.37 -6.83 -1.37
N SER A 45 1.51 -7.66 -0.79
CA SER A 45 1.29 -9.02 -1.30
C SER A 45 0.49 -8.98 -2.60
N ASN A 46 0.90 -9.80 -3.55
CA ASN A 46 0.23 -10.03 -4.83
C ASN A 46 -0.21 -11.50 -4.96
N ALA A 47 -0.47 -12.15 -3.82
CA ALA A 47 -1.09 -13.47 -3.80
C ALA A 47 -2.50 -13.38 -4.40
N ALA A 48 -2.88 -14.38 -5.20
CA ALA A 48 -4.08 -14.35 -6.05
C ALA A 48 -5.40 -14.25 -5.27
N ASP A 49 -5.40 -14.67 -4.02
CA ASP A 49 -6.52 -14.63 -3.08
C ASP A 49 -6.59 -13.31 -2.29
N THR A 50 -5.63 -12.41 -2.48
CA THR A 50 -5.58 -11.13 -1.78
C THR A 50 -6.03 -9.97 -2.66
N HIS A 51 -6.71 -8.99 -2.05
CA HIS A 51 -7.20 -7.79 -2.73
C HIS A 51 -6.25 -6.59 -2.59
N PHE A 52 -5.01 -6.82 -2.16
CA PHE A 52 -4.08 -5.76 -1.81
C PHE A 52 -3.59 -4.95 -3.01
N GLY A 53 -3.67 -5.48 -4.24
CA GLY A 53 -3.31 -4.73 -5.44
C GLY A 53 -4.13 -3.45 -5.63
N LYS A 54 -5.46 -3.51 -5.41
CA LYS A 54 -6.33 -2.31 -5.48
C LYS A 54 -5.97 -1.30 -4.39
N ILE A 55 -5.76 -1.78 -3.16
CA ILE A 55 -5.38 -0.94 -2.01
C ILE A 55 -4.02 -0.28 -2.25
N ALA A 56 -3.06 -1.02 -2.80
CA ALA A 56 -1.74 -0.53 -3.16
C ALA A 56 -1.80 0.59 -4.21
N SER A 57 -2.71 0.51 -5.18
CA SER A 57 -2.95 1.60 -6.13
C SER A 57 -3.43 2.87 -5.42
N THR A 58 -4.44 2.74 -4.55
CA THR A 58 -4.95 3.88 -3.78
C THR A 58 -3.88 4.50 -2.87
N ILE A 59 -3.09 3.68 -2.18
CA ILE A 59 -1.97 4.18 -1.36
C ILE A 59 -0.97 4.96 -2.22
N SER A 60 -0.62 4.42 -3.39
CA SER A 60 0.31 5.07 -4.33
C SER A 60 -0.21 6.44 -4.78
N GLU A 61 -1.50 6.55 -5.09
CA GLU A 61 -2.15 7.82 -5.45
C GLU A 61 -2.15 8.83 -4.29
N VAL A 62 -2.44 8.37 -3.07
CA VAL A 62 -2.45 9.23 -1.88
C VAL A 62 -1.05 9.75 -1.56
N PHE A 63 -0.03 8.90 -1.69
CA PHE A 63 1.37 9.29 -1.47
C PHE A 63 1.82 10.33 -2.51
N SER A 64 1.55 10.08 -3.79
CA SER A 64 1.82 11.03 -4.88
C SER A 64 1.17 12.39 -4.62
N LYS A 65 -0.12 12.42 -4.25
CA LYS A 65 -0.86 13.66 -3.89
C LYS A 65 -0.32 14.35 -2.63
N SER A 66 0.34 13.61 -1.74
CA SER A 66 0.88 14.14 -0.47
C SER A 66 2.33 14.60 -0.57
N GLY A 67 2.97 14.47 -1.75
CA GLY A 67 4.38 14.78 -1.96
C GLY A 67 5.34 13.72 -1.42
N ILE A 68 4.89 12.46 -1.35
CA ILE A 68 5.68 11.30 -0.93
C ILE A 68 6.00 10.47 -2.17
N GLU A 69 7.29 10.33 -2.47
CA GLU A 69 7.83 9.54 -3.59
C GLU A 69 7.99 8.08 -3.18
N ILE A 70 7.48 7.16 -4.02
CA ILE A 70 7.75 5.73 -3.89
C ILE A 70 8.98 5.42 -4.75
N THR A 71 10.12 5.16 -4.14
CA THR A 71 11.39 4.94 -4.85
C THR A 71 11.51 3.53 -5.42
N ALA A 72 10.97 2.54 -4.71
CA ALA A 72 10.86 1.17 -5.18
C ALA A 72 9.52 0.54 -4.79
N LYS A 73 8.98 -0.27 -5.69
CA LYS A 73 7.76 -1.06 -5.47
C LYS A 73 8.09 -2.53 -5.67
N LYS A 74 7.86 -3.37 -4.65
CA LYS A 74 8.05 -4.83 -4.76
C LYS A 74 6.82 -5.58 -4.27
N THR A 75 6.67 -6.80 -4.75
CA THR A 75 5.57 -7.68 -4.39
C THR A 75 6.07 -9.07 -4.03
N TRP A 76 5.26 -9.81 -3.28
CA TRP A 76 5.46 -11.22 -3.03
C TRP A 76 4.14 -11.97 -3.15
N ASN A 77 4.18 -13.22 -3.61
CA ASN A 77 2.98 -13.98 -3.95
C ASN A 77 2.62 -15.07 -2.92
N THR A 78 3.46 -15.29 -1.91
CA THR A 78 3.30 -16.35 -0.92
C THR A 78 2.83 -15.82 0.43
N HIS A 79 2.02 -16.61 1.13
CA HIS A 79 1.68 -16.29 2.52
C HIS A 79 2.89 -16.52 3.41
N TYR A 80 3.33 -15.46 4.08
CA TYR A 80 4.39 -15.56 5.08
C TYR A 80 3.78 -15.95 6.42
N LEU A 81 4.15 -17.12 6.91
CA LEU A 81 3.78 -17.65 8.23
C LEU A 81 5.09 -17.79 9.01
N HIS A 82 5.26 -16.92 10.00
CA HIS A 82 6.49 -16.88 10.78
C HIS A 82 6.78 -18.25 11.41
N GLY A 83 7.98 -18.78 11.19
CA GLY A 83 8.42 -20.10 11.68
C GLY A 83 8.02 -21.28 10.81
N TYR A 84 7.13 -21.10 9.83
CA TYR A 84 6.65 -22.18 8.95
C TYR A 84 7.09 -22.00 7.50
N THR A 85 7.28 -20.76 7.04
CA THR A 85 7.76 -20.47 5.68
C THR A 85 9.02 -19.61 5.71
N ALA A 86 9.87 -19.80 4.69
CA ALA A 86 11.05 -18.96 4.52
C ALA A 86 10.63 -17.49 4.37
N ASN A 87 11.31 -16.60 5.09
CA ASN A 87 10.97 -15.18 5.12
C ASN A 87 11.29 -14.51 3.76
N PRO A 88 10.27 -14.11 2.97
CA PRO A 88 10.50 -13.50 1.67
C PRO A 88 11.04 -12.07 1.79
N PHE A 89 10.86 -11.42 2.93
CA PHE A 89 11.19 -10.01 3.12
C PHE A 89 12.69 -9.75 3.23
N VAL A 90 13.49 -10.72 3.67
CA VAL A 90 14.94 -10.54 3.82
C VAL A 90 15.57 -10.16 2.47
N LYS A 91 15.23 -10.91 1.43
CA LYS A 91 15.71 -10.63 0.07
C LYS A 91 15.13 -9.32 -0.46
N LEU A 92 13.82 -9.11 -0.30
CA LEU A 92 13.16 -7.90 -0.80
C LEU A 92 13.75 -6.61 -0.21
N VAL A 93 14.05 -6.61 1.09
CA VAL A 93 14.68 -5.47 1.77
C VAL A 93 16.10 -5.25 1.28
N ALA A 94 16.88 -6.33 1.13
CA ALA A 94 18.25 -6.25 0.60
C ALA A 94 18.28 -5.67 -0.82
N ASP A 95 17.38 -6.13 -1.68
CA ASP A 95 17.29 -5.71 -3.08
C ASP A 95 16.95 -4.22 -3.23
N THR A 96 16.18 -3.64 -2.30
CA THR A 96 15.78 -2.20 -2.35
C THR A 96 16.71 -1.28 -1.56
N TYR A 97 17.79 -1.80 -0.98
CA TYR A 97 18.69 -0.99 -0.15
C TYR A 97 19.26 0.21 -0.92
N GLN A 98 19.69 -0.01 -2.17
CA GLN A 98 20.25 1.04 -3.02
C GLN A 98 19.17 2.05 -3.41
N ASP A 99 18.05 1.58 -3.97
CA ASP A 99 16.93 2.42 -4.42
C ASP A 99 16.36 3.36 -3.34
N THR A 100 16.44 2.96 -2.06
CA THR A 100 15.88 3.73 -0.94
C THR A 100 16.82 4.80 -0.40
N ARG A 101 18.15 4.66 -0.61
CA ARG A 101 19.18 5.50 0.05
C ARG A 101 20.06 6.30 -0.90
N SER A 102 20.00 6.05 -2.21
CA SER A 102 20.97 6.59 -3.18
C SER A 102 20.53 7.88 -3.88
N LYS A 103 19.89 8.82 -3.17
CA LYS A 103 19.58 10.15 -3.70
C LYS A 103 19.97 11.25 -2.72
#